data_AF-A0A0L8HQZ5-F1
#
_entry.id   AF-A0A0L8HQZ5-F1
#
_cell.length_a   1.000
_cell.length_b   1.000
_cell.length_c   1.000
_cell.angle_alpha   90.00
_cell.angle_beta   90.00
_cell.angle_gamma   90.00
#
_symmetry.space_group_name_H-M   'P 1'
#
loop_
_entity.id
_entity.type
_entity.pdbx_description
1 polymer ?
#
loop_
_entity_poly.entity_id
_entity_poly.type
_entity_poly.pdbx_seq_one_letter_code
_entity_poly.pdbx_strand_id
1 'polypeptide(L)'
;MSPAPPTTSSQLSSHLVASLSKGTDSCRCRICGNVILPAERKFRRVLPLPSEAWMEMSGNHFCHQHETSGSSKKSKTSSVSSTSLSPKPGDCLVSDLYFLVNSTDLSPTSLIKKMDSTQLVCRRCRTELGTCLPSCGDASQDNEPGRFVCKIYSYTINMTNLINSVTEPLTGINRWTFTEESYLASYLLEQSRIYTSFKFIIESSKSDNQPAITCLVWLLDTIQVYELNDIPTAAEHKHVHELSLEPEVRQKILYQAEIKGVPKSSNKERKIAEEVLKLWKSDVSVHMLTLSPQLTTTLLRYLICSTNSLPFSCRRINEFHVGFLRPP
;
A
#
# COMPACT_ATOMS: atom_id res chain seq x y z
N MET A 1 2.67 28.32 -19.25
CA MET A 1 3.41 27.04 -19.26
C MET A 1 3.58 26.63 -17.82
N SER A 2 2.66 25.82 -17.28
CA SER A 2 2.82 25.26 -15.94
C SER A 2 3.88 24.15 -16.02
N PRO A 3 4.84 24.08 -15.09
CA PRO A 3 5.79 22.98 -15.06
C PRO A 3 5.02 21.68 -14.81
N ALA A 4 5.36 20.63 -15.56
CA ALA A 4 4.89 19.28 -15.27
C ALA A 4 5.23 18.95 -13.81
N PRO A 5 4.33 18.26 -13.06
CA PRO A 5 4.67 17.84 -11.71
C PRO A 5 5.91 16.94 -11.80
N PRO A 6 6.95 17.19 -10.99
CA PRO A 6 8.14 16.34 -11.01
C PRO A 6 7.72 14.92 -10.65
N THR A 7 8.13 13.95 -11.46
CA THR A 7 8.09 12.52 -11.15
C THR A 7 9.11 12.26 -10.03
N THR A 8 8.85 12.75 -8.82
CA THR A 8 9.59 12.35 -7.63
C THR A 8 9.14 10.95 -7.28
N SER A 9 9.90 9.94 -7.74
CA SER A 9 9.72 8.56 -7.31
C SER A 9 9.94 8.50 -5.80
N SER A 10 9.00 7.89 -5.07
CA SER A 10 9.10 7.74 -3.63
C SER A 10 10.33 6.89 -3.27
N GLN A 11 10.85 7.05 -2.06
CA GLN A 11 11.94 6.20 -1.56
C GLN A 11 11.55 4.71 -1.55
N LEU A 12 10.29 4.39 -1.25
CA LEU A 12 9.77 3.02 -1.23
C LEU A 12 9.77 2.37 -2.62
N SER A 13 9.24 3.05 -3.64
CA SER A 13 9.25 2.53 -5.01
C SER A 13 10.66 2.49 -5.57
N SER A 14 11.51 3.48 -5.27
CA SER A 14 12.91 3.50 -5.71
C SER A 14 13.70 2.30 -5.17
N HIS A 15 13.46 1.93 -3.91
CA HIS A 15 14.13 0.80 -3.28
C HIS A 15 13.63 -0.56 -3.80
N LEU A 16 12.32 -0.66 -4.06
CA LEU A 16 11.73 -1.81 -4.76
C LEU A 16 12.27 -1.95 -6.18
N VAL A 17 12.35 -0.86 -6.94
CA VAL A 17 12.95 -0.83 -8.28
C VAL A 17 14.39 -1.33 -8.22
N ALA A 18 15.22 -0.75 -7.35
CA ALA A 18 16.61 -1.17 -7.19
C ALA A 18 16.74 -2.66 -6.83
N SER A 19 15.88 -3.15 -5.93
CA SER A 19 15.86 -4.57 -5.52
C SER A 19 15.48 -5.49 -6.69
N LEU A 20 14.42 -5.15 -7.42
CA LEU A 20 13.92 -5.95 -8.54
C LEU A 20 14.86 -5.88 -9.76
N SER A 21 15.59 -4.78 -9.96
CA SER A 21 16.59 -4.62 -11.02
C SER A 21 17.86 -5.43 -10.79
N LYS A 22 18.30 -5.58 -9.53
CA LYS A 22 19.51 -6.35 -9.19
C LYS A 22 19.32 -7.86 -9.33
N GLY A 23 18.08 -8.34 -9.31
CA GLY A 23 17.72 -9.75 -9.45
C GLY A 23 16.59 -10.12 -8.50
N THR A 24 15.77 -11.10 -8.88
CA THR A 24 14.62 -11.53 -8.06
C THR A 24 14.95 -12.66 -7.09
N ASP A 25 16.24 -12.90 -6.82
CA ASP A 25 16.82 -13.97 -5.99
C ASP A 25 16.20 -14.14 -4.59
N SER A 26 15.28 -13.26 -4.20
CA SER A 26 14.69 -13.24 -2.89
C SER A 26 13.24 -12.77 -2.79
N CYS A 27 12.48 -12.61 -3.87
CA CYS A 27 11.06 -12.22 -3.72
C CYS A 27 10.26 -13.37 -3.13
N ARG A 28 9.93 -13.27 -1.84
CA ARG A 28 9.32 -14.33 -1.06
C ARG A 28 8.08 -13.83 -0.34
N CYS A 29 7.14 -14.73 -0.13
CA CYS A 29 6.00 -14.47 0.74
C CYS A 29 6.51 -14.12 2.13
N ARG A 30 6.07 -12.99 2.66
CA ARG A 30 6.51 -12.51 3.96
C ARG A 30 6.13 -13.44 5.13
N ILE A 31 4.99 -14.11 5.03
CA ILE A 31 4.46 -14.96 6.10
C ILE A 31 5.19 -16.31 6.18
N CYS A 32 5.53 -16.93 5.04
CA CYS A 32 6.04 -18.30 5.02
C CYS A 32 7.33 -18.51 4.22
N GLY A 33 7.92 -17.43 3.68
CA GLY A 33 9.15 -17.48 2.89
C GLY A 33 9.04 -18.16 1.52
N ASN A 34 7.83 -18.55 1.10
CA ASN A 34 7.63 -19.23 -0.19
C ASN A 34 8.01 -18.32 -1.36
N VAL A 35 8.75 -18.84 -2.33
CA VAL A 35 9.31 -18.06 -3.44
C VAL A 35 8.20 -17.56 -4.37
N ILE A 36 8.05 -16.26 -4.56
CA ILE A 36 7.02 -15.66 -5.44
C ILE A 36 7.58 -15.44 -6.85
N LEU A 37 8.77 -14.83 -6.95
CA LEU A 37 9.52 -14.71 -8.19
C LEU A 37 10.68 -15.71 -8.17
N PRO A 38 10.86 -16.54 -9.21
CA PRO A 38 11.98 -17.47 -9.30
C PRO A 38 13.33 -16.75 -9.15
N ALA A 39 14.33 -17.38 -8.53
CA ALA A 39 15.59 -16.70 -8.20
C ALA A 39 16.30 -16.15 -9.45
N GLU A 40 16.42 -16.98 -10.49
CA GLU A 40 17.07 -16.63 -11.75
C GLU A 40 16.29 -15.63 -12.63
N ARG A 41 15.10 -15.18 -12.22
CA ARG A 41 14.31 -14.23 -13.02
C ARG A 41 15.00 -12.87 -12.98
N LYS A 42 15.36 -12.36 -14.16
CA LYS A 42 15.81 -10.98 -14.34
C LYS A 42 14.80 -10.25 -15.21
N PHE A 43 14.23 -9.18 -14.68
CA PHE A 43 13.39 -8.30 -15.48
C PHE A 43 14.26 -7.55 -16.48
N ARG A 44 13.83 -7.54 -17.74
CA ARG A 44 14.44 -6.74 -18.80
C ARG A 44 14.29 -5.25 -18.49
N ARG A 45 13.16 -4.86 -17.92
CA ARG A 45 12.88 -3.48 -17.49
C ARG A 45 12.12 -3.49 -16.18
N VAL A 46 12.56 -2.66 -15.25
CA VAL A 46 11.83 -2.33 -14.03
C VAL A 46 11.58 -0.84 -14.06
N LEU A 47 10.33 -0.45 -14.18
CA LEU A 47 9.93 0.94 -14.39
C LEU A 47 9.00 1.39 -13.25
N PRO A 48 9.19 2.59 -12.69
CA PRO A 48 8.18 3.14 -11.80
C PRO A 48 6.88 3.35 -12.59
N LEU A 49 5.75 3.02 -11.96
CA LEU A 49 4.44 3.39 -12.47
C LEU A 49 4.33 4.93 -12.44
N PRO A 50 3.77 5.56 -13.49
CA PRO A 50 3.36 6.95 -13.37
C PRO A 50 2.39 7.06 -12.20
N SER A 51 2.53 8.10 -11.37
CA SER A 51 1.64 8.26 -10.21
C SER A 51 0.17 8.34 -10.65
N GLU A 52 -0.78 7.98 -9.79
CA GLU A 52 -2.22 8.05 -10.12
C GLU A 52 -2.62 9.45 -10.62
N ALA A 53 -1.95 10.51 -10.13
CA ALA A 53 -2.09 11.88 -10.59
C ALA A 53 -1.77 12.06 -12.10
N TRP A 54 -0.84 11.28 -12.65
CA TRP A 54 -0.54 11.31 -14.09
C TRP A 54 -1.60 10.62 -14.93
N MET A 55 -2.26 9.56 -14.43
CA MET A 55 -3.34 8.92 -15.18
C MET A 55 -4.55 9.86 -15.30
N GLU A 56 -4.91 10.57 -14.23
CA GLU A 56 -5.96 11.59 -14.25
C GLU A 56 -5.60 12.78 -15.17
N MET A 57 -4.33 13.20 -15.16
CA MET A 57 -3.88 14.29 -16.03
C MET A 57 -3.81 13.87 -17.51
N SER A 58 -3.38 12.64 -17.79
CA SER A 58 -3.19 12.12 -19.16
C SER A 58 -4.47 11.99 -19.97
N GLY A 59 -5.62 11.84 -19.31
CA GLY A 59 -6.94 11.85 -19.97
C GLY A 59 -7.25 13.15 -20.71
N ASN A 60 -6.58 14.26 -20.34
CA ASN A 60 -6.78 15.59 -20.91
C ASN A 60 -5.60 16.10 -21.75
N HIS A 61 -4.56 15.28 -21.99
CA HIS A 61 -3.31 15.72 -22.61
C HIS A 61 -3.04 15.18 -24.02
N PHE A 62 -3.93 14.37 -24.59
CA PHE A 62 -3.80 13.99 -25.99
C PHE A 62 -4.46 15.05 -26.87
N CYS A 63 -3.65 15.88 -27.53
CA CYS A 63 -4.13 16.94 -28.43
C CYS A 63 -4.86 16.39 -29.68
N HIS A 64 -4.74 15.11 -30.00
CA HIS A 64 -5.44 14.47 -31.11
C HIS A 64 -5.84 13.04 -30.79
N GLN A 65 -7.04 12.67 -31.24
CA GLN A 65 -7.54 11.30 -31.24
C GLN A 65 -6.78 10.51 -32.31
N HIS A 66 -6.05 9.46 -31.92
CA HIS A 66 -5.50 8.52 -32.90
C HIS A 66 -6.64 7.70 -33.47
N GLU A 67 -7.17 8.11 -34.62
CA GLU A 67 -8.01 7.26 -35.45
C GLU A 67 -7.14 6.16 -36.06
N THR A 68 -7.32 4.91 -35.62
CA THR A 68 -6.89 3.77 -36.42
C THR A 68 -7.83 3.68 -37.62
N SER A 69 -7.24 3.82 -38.79
CA SER A 69 -7.91 3.93 -40.09
C SER A 69 -8.92 2.81 -40.36
N GLY A 70 -10.19 3.17 -40.62
CA GLY A 70 -11.15 2.27 -41.27
C GLY A 70 -12.64 2.59 -41.08
N SER A 71 -13.15 3.56 -41.84
CA SER A 71 -14.56 3.76 -42.21
C SER A 71 -15.53 4.40 -41.20
N SER A 72 -15.64 5.73 -41.33
CA SER A 72 -16.86 6.54 -41.37
C SER A 72 -18.14 5.96 -40.73
N LYS A 73 -18.42 6.36 -39.49
CA LYS A 73 -19.78 6.70 -39.00
C LYS A 73 -19.70 7.43 -37.66
N LYS A 74 -20.32 8.62 -37.62
CA LYS A 74 -20.52 9.48 -36.44
C LYS A 74 -20.72 8.67 -35.15
N SER A 75 -19.78 8.74 -34.21
CA SER A 75 -19.96 8.22 -32.85
C SER A 75 -19.50 9.25 -31.81
N LYS A 76 -20.32 9.37 -30.77
CA LYS A 76 -20.15 10.27 -29.63
C LYS A 76 -18.90 9.88 -28.84
N THR A 77 -18.02 10.85 -28.60
CA THR A 77 -17.14 10.96 -27.42
C THR A 77 -16.65 9.63 -26.83
N SER A 78 -15.70 8.97 -27.49
CA SER A 78 -14.88 7.95 -26.82
C SER A 78 -13.85 8.67 -25.95
N SER A 79 -14.19 8.77 -24.66
CA SER A 79 -13.21 8.98 -23.60
C SER A 79 -12.03 8.05 -23.85
N VAL A 80 -10.80 8.56 -23.78
CA VAL A 80 -9.58 7.75 -23.71
C VAL A 80 -9.79 6.74 -22.59
N SER A 81 -10.17 5.53 -22.98
CA SER A 81 -10.39 4.42 -22.07
C SER A 81 -9.05 4.16 -21.41
N SER A 82 -9.06 4.17 -20.07
CA SER A 82 -7.98 3.78 -19.18
C SER A 82 -7.13 2.69 -19.85
N THR A 83 -6.00 3.07 -20.43
CA THR A 83 -5.12 2.12 -21.10
C THR A 83 -4.50 1.28 -19.99
N SER A 84 -5.11 0.12 -19.73
CA SER A 84 -4.68 -0.78 -18.66
C SER A 84 -3.21 -1.11 -18.87
N LEU A 85 -2.35 -0.61 -17.97
CA LEU A 85 -0.91 -0.80 -18.04
C LEU A 85 -0.61 -2.29 -17.88
N SER A 86 -0.31 -2.96 -19.00
CA SER A 86 -0.03 -4.40 -19.04
C SER A 86 1.46 -4.66 -19.28
N PRO A 87 2.23 -5.05 -18.25
CA PRO A 87 3.63 -5.44 -18.44
C PRO A 87 3.73 -6.65 -19.37
N LYS A 88 4.64 -6.56 -20.34
CA LYS A 88 5.03 -7.71 -21.17
C LYS A 88 5.84 -8.70 -20.32
N PRO A 89 5.95 -9.99 -20.72
CA PRO A 89 6.84 -10.93 -20.05
C PRO A 89 8.25 -10.35 -19.87
N GLY A 90 8.73 -10.30 -18.63
CA GLY A 90 10.03 -9.72 -18.28
C GLY A 90 10.04 -8.20 -18.07
N ASP A 91 8.90 -7.53 -18.14
CA ASP A 91 8.73 -6.16 -17.65
C ASP A 91 8.11 -6.17 -16.24
N CYS A 92 8.54 -5.25 -15.38
CA CYS A 92 7.95 -5.03 -14.06
C CYS A 92 7.64 -3.54 -13.88
N LEU A 93 6.40 -3.21 -13.51
CA LEU A 93 5.98 -1.83 -13.24
C LEU A 93 5.75 -1.65 -11.74
N VAL A 94 6.43 -0.70 -11.11
CA VAL A 94 6.51 -0.59 -9.64
C VAL A 94 5.81 0.67 -9.14
N SER A 95 4.83 0.51 -8.24
CA SER A 95 4.24 1.56 -7.43
C SER A 95 4.77 1.45 -5.99
N ASP A 96 4.44 2.43 -5.15
CA ASP A 96 4.77 2.40 -3.73
C ASP A 96 4.10 1.23 -3.02
N LEU A 97 2.86 0.91 -3.41
CA LEU A 97 1.98 -0.08 -2.74
C LEU A 97 2.02 -1.48 -3.34
N TYR A 98 2.43 -1.59 -4.61
CA TYR A 98 2.38 -2.82 -5.38
C TYR A 98 3.31 -2.77 -6.57
N PHE A 99 3.52 -3.91 -7.22
CA PHE A 99 4.12 -3.96 -8.56
C PHE A 99 3.31 -4.86 -9.49
N LEU A 100 3.34 -4.56 -10.78
CA LEU A 100 2.68 -5.31 -11.84
C LEU A 100 3.71 -6.15 -12.59
N VAL A 101 3.41 -7.43 -12.77
CA VAL A 101 4.21 -8.38 -13.55
C VAL A 101 3.33 -9.25 -14.42
N ASN A 102 3.91 -9.85 -15.45
CA ASN A 102 3.20 -10.84 -16.25
C ASN A 102 3.08 -12.16 -15.47
N SER A 103 1.99 -12.92 -15.66
CA SER A 103 1.80 -14.22 -15.01
C SER A 103 2.93 -15.21 -15.31
N THR A 104 3.59 -15.08 -16.46
CA THR A 104 4.75 -15.90 -16.86
C THR A 104 6.03 -15.60 -16.07
N ASP A 105 6.10 -14.46 -15.38
CA ASP A 105 7.25 -14.06 -14.55
C ASP A 105 7.18 -14.65 -13.13
N LEU A 106 6.02 -15.16 -12.74
CA LEU A 106 5.76 -15.67 -11.41
C LEU A 106 6.10 -17.16 -11.31
N SER A 107 6.43 -17.61 -10.09
CA SER A 107 6.59 -19.04 -9.82
C SER A 107 5.23 -19.76 -9.93
N PRO A 108 5.02 -20.66 -10.92
CA PRO A 108 3.73 -21.30 -11.16
C PRO A 108 3.34 -22.28 -10.04
N THR A 109 4.33 -22.78 -9.29
CA THR A 109 4.09 -23.70 -8.18
C THR A 109 3.83 -22.99 -6.86
N SER A 110 4.07 -21.68 -6.77
CA SER A 110 4.05 -20.96 -5.50
C SER A 110 2.77 -20.17 -5.24
N LEU A 111 1.96 -19.96 -6.27
CA LEU A 111 0.80 -19.08 -6.24
C LEU A 111 -0.44 -19.82 -6.71
N ILE A 112 -1.59 -19.42 -6.17
CA ILE A 112 -2.90 -19.90 -6.62
C ILE A 112 -3.72 -18.67 -7.00
N LYS A 113 -4.18 -18.62 -8.25
CA LYS A 113 -5.28 -17.73 -8.65
C LYS A 113 -6.58 -18.44 -8.31
N LYS A 114 -7.46 -17.82 -7.52
CA LYS A 114 -8.78 -18.38 -7.25
C LYS A 114 -9.64 -18.31 -8.52
N MET A 115 -10.40 -19.38 -8.82
CA MET A 115 -11.12 -19.49 -10.10
C MET A 115 -12.25 -18.48 -10.25
N ASP A 116 -12.87 -18.09 -9.13
CA ASP A 116 -14.06 -17.25 -9.02
C ASP A 116 -13.75 -15.80 -8.65
N SER A 117 -12.48 -15.46 -8.43
CA SER A 117 -12.08 -14.14 -7.97
C SER A 117 -10.78 -13.69 -8.62
N THR A 118 -10.55 -12.39 -8.62
CA THR A 118 -9.27 -11.81 -9.05
C THR A 118 -8.16 -12.03 -8.02
N GLN A 119 -8.41 -12.77 -6.92
CA GLN A 119 -7.47 -12.89 -5.81
C GLN A 119 -6.30 -13.83 -6.16
N LEU A 120 -5.09 -13.39 -5.83
CA LEU A 120 -3.87 -14.16 -5.92
C LEU A 120 -3.36 -14.47 -4.50
N VAL A 121 -3.23 -15.76 -4.18
CA VAL A 121 -2.83 -16.21 -2.84
C VAL A 121 -1.57 -17.07 -2.87
N CYS A 122 -0.83 -17.06 -1.76
CA CYS A 122 0.30 -17.96 -1.57
C CYS A 122 -0.17 -19.41 -1.48
N ARG A 123 0.44 -20.34 -2.23
CA ARG A 123 0.09 -21.76 -2.17
C ARG A 123 0.34 -22.39 -0.79
N ARG A 124 1.40 -21.96 -0.10
CA ARG A 124 1.85 -22.54 1.17
C ARG A 124 1.01 -22.07 2.37
N CYS A 125 0.87 -20.77 2.56
CA CYS A 125 0.20 -20.19 3.73
C CYS A 125 -1.18 -19.61 3.45
N ARG A 126 -1.63 -19.60 2.19
CA ARG A 126 -2.93 -19.06 1.74
C ARG A 126 -3.14 -17.55 1.96
N THR A 127 -2.12 -16.83 2.44
CA THR A 127 -2.14 -15.36 2.52
C THR A 127 -2.37 -14.74 1.15
N GLU A 128 -3.22 -13.72 1.09
CA GLU A 128 -3.41 -12.89 -0.10
C GLU A 128 -2.15 -12.10 -0.41
N LEU A 129 -1.63 -12.27 -1.62
CA LEU A 129 -0.41 -11.60 -2.09
C LEU A 129 -0.72 -10.51 -3.11
N GLY A 130 -1.93 -10.48 -3.67
CA GLY A 130 -2.22 -9.62 -4.79
C GLY A 130 -3.54 -9.92 -5.51
N THR A 131 -3.69 -9.32 -6.68
CA THR A 131 -4.80 -9.57 -7.60
C THR A 131 -4.33 -9.81 -9.02
N CYS A 132 -5.14 -10.50 -9.82
CA CYS A 132 -4.92 -10.76 -11.23
C CYS A 132 -5.92 -9.95 -12.05
N LEU A 133 -5.40 -9.12 -12.95
CA LEU A 133 -6.16 -8.36 -13.91
C LEU A 133 -6.21 -9.13 -15.24
N PRO A 134 -7.37 -9.18 -15.93
CA PRO A 134 -7.41 -9.69 -17.29
C PRO A 134 -6.47 -8.85 -18.17
N SER A 135 -5.71 -9.51 -19.04
CA SER A 135 -4.84 -8.81 -19.98
C SER A 135 -5.71 -8.05 -20.98
N CYS A 136 -5.66 -6.71 -20.98
CA CYS A 136 -6.21 -5.92 -22.08
C CYS A 136 -5.29 -6.08 -23.29
N GLY A 137 -5.55 -7.07 -24.13
CA GLY A 137 -4.93 -7.25 -25.44
C GLY A 137 -6.02 -7.72 -26.40
N ASP A 138 -6.05 -7.12 -27.59
CA ASP A 138 -7.06 -7.34 -28.61
C ASP A 138 -7.37 -8.83 -28.82
N ALA A 139 -8.65 -9.13 -29.01
CA ALA A 139 -9.19 -10.45 -29.35
C ALA A 139 -8.80 -10.91 -30.77
N SER A 140 -7.57 -10.63 -31.20
CA SER A 140 -7.00 -11.10 -32.46
C SER A 140 -5.97 -12.20 -32.18
N GLN A 141 -6.47 -13.43 -32.34
CA GLN A 141 -5.75 -14.61 -32.83
C GLN A 141 -4.63 -15.29 -32.03
N ASP A 142 -4.22 -14.83 -30.85
CA ASP A 142 -3.32 -15.59 -29.96
C ASP A 142 -3.91 -15.73 -28.54
N ASN A 143 -5.08 -16.39 -28.44
CA ASN A 143 -5.67 -16.80 -27.16
C ASN A 143 -4.94 -18.04 -26.63
N GLU A 144 -3.71 -17.86 -26.14
CA GLU A 144 -3.09 -18.82 -25.23
C GLU A 144 -3.74 -18.70 -23.85
N PRO A 145 -4.49 -19.71 -23.36
CA PRO A 145 -5.11 -19.67 -22.04
C PRO A 145 -4.02 -19.60 -20.96
N GLY A 146 -3.93 -18.47 -20.25
CA GLY A 146 -3.06 -18.37 -19.06
C GLY A 146 -2.22 -17.09 -18.92
N ARG A 147 -2.26 -16.16 -19.88
CA ARG A 147 -1.55 -14.88 -19.76
C ARG A 147 -2.44 -13.80 -19.14
N PHE A 148 -2.08 -13.38 -17.92
CA PHE A 148 -2.76 -12.30 -17.19
C PHE A 148 -1.73 -11.43 -16.48
N VAL A 149 -2.14 -10.23 -16.08
CA VAL A 149 -1.29 -9.31 -15.32
C VAL A 149 -1.54 -9.54 -13.83
N CYS A 150 -0.48 -9.67 -13.06
CA CYS A 150 -0.57 -9.83 -11.61
C CYS A 150 -0.09 -8.57 -10.92
N LYS A 151 -0.96 -8.00 -10.08
CA LYS A 151 -0.67 -6.96 -9.11
C LYS A 151 -0.24 -7.62 -7.80
N ILE A 152 1.04 -7.56 -7.45
CA ILE A 152 1.58 -8.09 -6.20
C ILE A 152 1.72 -6.96 -5.20
N TYR A 153 1.16 -7.11 -4.01
CA TYR A 153 1.22 -6.11 -2.95
C TYR A 153 2.58 -6.12 -2.24
N SER A 154 3.26 -4.98 -2.21
CA SER A 154 4.65 -4.93 -1.73
C SER A 154 4.77 -5.25 -0.23
N TYR A 155 3.75 -4.92 0.58
CA TYR A 155 3.74 -5.24 2.02
C TYR A 155 3.64 -6.74 2.34
N THR A 156 3.22 -7.56 1.37
CA THR A 156 3.01 -9.00 1.53
C THR A 156 4.24 -9.84 1.20
N ILE A 157 5.30 -9.18 0.71
CA ILE A 157 6.53 -9.83 0.27
C ILE A 157 7.71 -9.38 1.12
N ASN A 158 8.76 -10.20 1.12
CA ASN A 158 10.07 -9.86 1.62
C ASN A 158 11.06 -10.02 0.46
N MET A 159 12.04 -9.12 0.37
CA MET A 159 13.19 -9.26 -0.50
C MET A 159 14.43 -9.25 0.39
N THR A 160 15.23 -10.30 0.35
CA THR A 160 16.49 -10.42 1.11
C THR A 160 17.47 -9.28 0.79
N ASN A 161 17.37 -8.67 -0.40
CA ASN A 161 18.20 -7.52 -0.80
C ASN A 161 17.67 -6.16 -0.31
N LEU A 162 16.44 -6.08 0.20
CA LEU A 162 15.93 -4.86 0.85
C LEU A 162 16.64 -4.60 2.20
N ILE A 163 17.09 -5.68 2.86
CA ILE A 163 17.61 -5.66 4.23
C ILE A 163 19.10 -5.28 4.28
N ASN A 164 19.85 -5.52 3.20
CA ASN A 164 21.31 -5.36 3.18
C ASN A 164 21.81 -4.03 2.57
N SER A 165 20.93 -3.14 2.09
CA SER A 165 21.36 -1.85 1.52
C SER A 165 21.54 -0.73 2.55
N VAL A 166 21.30 -1.01 3.83
CA VAL A 166 21.67 -0.13 4.94
C VAL A 166 22.90 -0.76 5.60
N THR A 167 24.06 -0.53 4.99
CA THR A 167 25.35 -0.92 5.56
C THR A 167 25.71 0.04 6.69
N GLU A 168 25.41 -0.35 7.93
CA GLU A 168 26.22 -0.04 9.12
C GLU A 168 26.29 -1.33 9.95
N PRO A 169 27.48 -1.80 10.35
CA PRO A 169 27.64 -3.06 11.07
C PRO A 169 27.28 -2.85 12.55
N LEU A 170 26.00 -2.84 12.88
CA LEU A 170 25.56 -2.98 14.27
C LEU A 170 25.42 -4.47 14.60
N THR A 171 26.50 -4.99 15.17
CA THR A 171 26.54 -6.24 15.91
C THR A 171 25.44 -6.25 16.97
N GLY A 172 24.41 -7.09 16.83
CA GLY A 172 23.62 -7.50 18.00
C GLY A 172 22.11 -7.73 17.85
N ILE A 173 21.42 -7.24 16.81
CA ILE A 173 19.98 -7.51 16.65
C ILE A 173 19.64 -7.76 15.17
N ASN A 174 19.74 -9.02 14.74
CA ASN A 174 19.13 -9.49 13.50
C ASN A 174 17.60 -9.45 13.64
N ARG A 175 16.91 -8.30 13.44
CA ARG A 175 15.44 -8.24 13.30
C ARG A 175 14.83 -6.88 12.90
N TRP A 176 15.38 -6.16 11.92
CA TRP A 176 14.57 -5.15 11.20
C TRP A 176 13.63 -5.87 10.21
N THR A 177 12.68 -6.65 10.74
CA THR A 177 11.58 -7.15 9.95
C THR A 177 10.65 -5.99 9.71
N PHE A 178 10.81 -5.33 8.57
CA PHE A 178 9.89 -4.30 8.09
C PHE A 178 8.44 -4.80 8.25
N THR A 179 7.74 -4.28 9.26
CA THR A 179 6.42 -4.80 9.64
C THR A 179 5.34 -4.25 8.70
N GLU A 180 4.10 -4.75 8.74
CA GLU A 180 3.02 -4.15 7.93
C GLU A 180 2.73 -2.73 8.45
N GLU A 181 2.84 -2.56 9.77
CA GLU A 181 2.77 -1.27 10.45
C GLU A 181 3.89 -0.31 9.99
N SER A 182 5.15 -0.76 9.98
CA SER A 182 6.30 0.03 9.54
C SER A 182 6.20 0.44 8.08
N TYR A 183 5.66 -0.45 7.23
CA TYR A 183 5.39 -0.10 5.84
C TYR A 183 4.33 0.99 5.71
N LEU A 184 3.22 0.86 6.44
CA LEU A 184 2.15 1.87 6.45
C LEU A 184 2.66 3.22 6.96
N ALA A 185 3.44 3.22 8.04
CA ALA A 185 4.07 4.43 8.58
C ALA A 185 5.00 5.07 7.53
N SER A 186 5.87 4.27 6.92
CA SER A 186 6.78 4.73 5.86
C SER A 186 6.03 5.32 4.67
N TYR A 187 4.96 4.65 4.24
CA TYR A 187 4.13 5.11 3.14
C TYR A 187 3.50 6.47 3.44
N LEU A 188 2.85 6.62 4.60
CA LEU A 188 2.22 7.89 4.98
C LEU A 188 3.24 9.04 5.15
N LEU A 189 4.41 8.75 5.73
CA LEU A 189 5.51 9.71 5.85
C LEU A 189 6.09 10.12 4.50
N GLU A 190 6.13 9.20 3.55
CA GLU A 190 6.62 9.51 2.22
C GLU A 190 5.60 10.32 1.42
N GLN A 191 4.30 9.99 1.54
CA GLN A 191 3.24 10.82 0.98
C GLN A 191 3.25 12.23 1.59
N SER A 192 3.58 12.39 2.88
CA SER A 192 3.66 13.73 3.50
C SER A 192 4.79 14.58 2.96
N ARG A 193 5.91 13.97 2.61
CA ARG A 193 7.02 14.64 1.93
C ARG A 193 6.67 15.02 0.50
N ILE A 194 6.07 14.10 -0.26
CA ILE A 194 5.70 14.31 -1.67
C ILE A 194 4.67 15.43 -1.80
N TYR A 195 3.64 15.41 -0.95
CA TYR A 195 2.56 16.38 -0.99
C TYR A 195 2.80 17.61 -0.13
N THR A 196 3.90 17.67 0.63
CA THR A 196 4.15 18.72 1.64
C THR A 196 2.96 18.94 2.57
N SER A 197 2.28 17.85 2.92
CA SER A 197 1.02 17.85 3.67
C SER A 197 1.03 16.76 4.73
N PHE A 198 0.40 17.03 5.86
CA PHE A 198 0.25 16.06 6.95
C PHE A 198 -1.18 15.54 7.08
N LYS A 199 -2.10 15.96 6.20
CA LYS A 199 -3.52 15.60 6.28
C LYS A 199 -3.93 14.82 5.04
N PHE A 200 -4.51 13.65 5.25
CA PHE A 200 -4.90 12.73 4.20
C PHE A 200 -6.32 12.23 4.39
N ILE A 201 -7.06 12.15 3.28
CA ILE A 201 -8.29 11.35 3.19
C ILE A 201 -7.89 10.03 2.53
N ILE A 202 -7.95 8.95 3.30
CA ILE A 202 -7.68 7.61 2.81
C ILE A 202 -9.00 6.93 2.45
N GLU A 203 -9.17 6.56 1.19
CA GLU A 203 -10.33 5.78 0.73
C GLU A 203 -9.90 4.36 0.34
N SER A 204 -10.66 3.37 0.80
CA SER A 204 -10.49 2.00 0.30
C SER A 204 -10.98 1.92 -1.15
N SER A 205 -10.17 1.33 -2.04
CA SER A 205 -10.60 1.05 -3.41
C SER A 205 -11.85 0.16 -3.40
N LYS A 206 -12.80 0.41 -4.31
CA LYS A 206 -14.07 -0.34 -4.38
C LYS A 206 -13.82 -1.84 -4.52
N SER A 207 -14.49 -2.64 -3.70
CA SER A 207 -14.61 -4.09 -3.88
C SER A 207 -16.06 -4.52 -3.63
N ASP A 208 -16.59 -5.42 -4.46
CA ASP A 208 -18.01 -5.78 -4.43
C ASP A 208 -18.48 -6.37 -3.09
N ASN A 209 -17.55 -6.94 -2.31
CA ASN A 209 -17.85 -7.69 -1.09
C ASN A 209 -17.33 -7.06 0.22
N GLN A 210 -16.78 -5.84 0.20
CA GLN A 210 -16.32 -5.17 1.42
C GLN A 210 -16.89 -3.75 1.54
N PRO A 211 -17.28 -3.32 2.75
CA PRO A 211 -17.73 -1.96 2.96
C PRO A 211 -16.59 -0.99 2.65
N ALA A 212 -16.91 0.10 1.96
CA ALA A 212 -15.93 1.12 1.67
C ALA A 212 -15.58 1.88 2.97
N ILE A 213 -14.30 1.97 3.29
CA ILE A 213 -13.76 2.67 4.45
C ILE A 213 -13.20 4.00 3.99
N THR A 214 -13.59 5.08 4.65
CA THR A 214 -12.97 6.40 4.53
C THR A 214 -12.31 6.75 5.85
N CYS A 215 -11.00 6.99 5.86
CA CYS A 215 -10.26 7.44 7.03
C CYS A 215 -9.72 8.85 6.83
N LEU A 216 -9.98 9.75 7.77
CA LEU A 216 -9.28 11.02 7.90
C LEU A 216 -8.04 10.77 8.75
N VAL A 217 -6.86 11.12 8.24
CA VAL A 217 -5.58 10.88 8.92
C VAL A 217 -4.79 12.17 8.95
N TRP A 218 -4.34 12.56 10.14
CA TRP A 218 -3.46 13.70 10.35
C TRP A 218 -2.19 13.25 11.07
N LEU A 219 -1.06 13.33 10.37
CA LEU A 219 0.27 13.05 10.91
C LEU A 219 0.71 14.22 11.79
N LEU A 220 1.24 13.90 12.98
CA LEU A 220 1.86 14.85 13.88
C LEU A 220 3.36 14.54 14.02
N ASP A 221 4.00 15.02 15.08
CA ASP A 221 5.40 14.72 15.35
C ASP A 221 5.62 13.24 15.72
N THR A 222 6.85 12.77 15.49
CA THR A 222 7.33 11.52 16.07
C THR A 222 7.57 11.71 17.57
N ILE A 223 7.11 10.75 18.36
CA ILE A 223 7.29 10.74 19.81
C ILE A 223 8.03 9.48 20.25
N GLN A 224 8.61 9.52 21.44
CA GLN A 224 9.12 8.33 22.11
C GLN A 224 8.04 7.79 23.04
N VAL A 225 7.71 6.51 22.89
CA VAL A 225 6.78 5.79 23.74
C VAL A 225 7.55 4.71 24.50
N TYR A 226 7.29 4.63 25.79
CA TYR A 226 7.84 3.59 26.65
C TYR A 226 6.75 2.53 26.84
N GLU A 227 6.99 1.33 26.33
CA GLU A 227 6.06 0.21 26.42
C GLU A 227 6.71 -0.92 27.22
N LEU A 228 6.04 -1.38 28.27
CA LEU A 228 6.52 -2.51 29.07
C LEU A 228 6.00 -3.80 28.44
N ASN A 229 6.75 -4.35 27.48
CA ASN A 229 6.32 -5.52 26.70
C ASN A 229 6.43 -6.85 27.47
N ASP A 230 7.34 -6.94 28.44
CA ASP A 230 7.63 -8.19 29.17
C ASP A 230 7.52 -7.95 30.68
N ILE A 231 6.35 -8.28 31.26
CA ILE A 231 6.26 -8.52 32.70
C ILE A 231 6.64 -9.98 32.91
N PRO A 232 7.80 -10.30 33.51
CA PRO A 232 8.18 -11.68 33.75
C PRO A 232 7.08 -12.37 34.56
N THR A 233 6.58 -13.49 34.04
CA THR A 233 5.61 -14.32 34.75
C THR A 233 6.30 -14.92 35.98
N ALA A 234 5.53 -15.14 37.05
CA ALA A 234 6.00 -15.46 38.40
C ALA A 234 6.95 -16.69 38.55
N ALA A 235 7.31 -17.38 37.47
CA ALA A 235 8.28 -18.47 37.44
C ALA A 235 9.76 -18.01 37.31
N GLU A 236 10.03 -16.76 36.94
CA GLU A 236 11.39 -16.27 36.60
C GLU A 236 12.02 -15.35 37.68
N HIS A 237 11.59 -15.47 38.94
CA HIS A 237 12.02 -14.63 40.07
C HIS A 237 13.50 -14.71 40.47
N LYS A 238 14.39 -15.33 39.69
CA LYS A 238 15.83 -15.43 40.05
C LYS A 238 16.71 -14.31 39.49
N HIS A 239 16.21 -13.50 38.54
CA HIS A 239 16.97 -12.38 37.98
C HIS A 239 16.09 -11.13 37.72
N VAL A 240 15.35 -10.67 38.73
CA VAL A 240 14.60 -9.40 38.66
C VAL A 240 15.55 -8.23 38.96
N HIS A 241 16.51 -7.99 38.08
CA HIS A 241 17.28 -6.75 38.06
C HIS A 241 17.38 -6.31 36.61
N GLU A 242 16.80 -5.14 36.33
CA GLU A 242 16.63 -4.47 35.03
C GLU A 242 15.44 -4.92 34.17
N LEU A 243 14.26 -4.37 34.50
CA LEU A 243 13.27 -4.06 33.47
C LEU A 243 13.90 -3.02 32.53
N SER A 244 14.40 -3.44 31.38
CA SER A 244 14.89 -2.51 30.35
C SER A 244 13.70 -1.84 29.68
N LEU A 245 13.52 -0.54 29.96
CA LEU A 245 12.55 0.32 29.29
C LEU A 245 13.24 1.04 28.15
N GLU A 246 13.25 0.44 26.97
CA GLU A 246 13.78 1.09 25.78
C GLU A 246 12.71 2.01 25.15
N PRO A 247 13.04 3.27 24.83
CA PRO A 247 12.12 4.15 24.13
C PRO A 247 11.91 3.66 22.70
N GLU A 248 10.66 3.40 22.33
CA GLU A 248 10.28 3.12 20.95
C GLU A 248 9.82 4.41 20.26
N VAL A 249 10.43 4.75 19.13
CA VAL A 249 9.94 5.85 18.29
C VAL A 249 8.61 5.46 17.68
N ARG A 250 7.64 6.37 17.72
CA ARG A 250 6.28 6.21 17.20
C ARG A 250 5.84 7.46 16.44
N GLN A 251 5.22 7.26 15.29
CA GLN A 251 4.55 8.30 14.54
C GLN A 251 3.18 8.55 15.17
N LYS A 252 2.96 9.74 15.75
CA LYS A 252 1.66 10.13 16.30
C LYS A 252 0.70 10.49 15.18
N ILE A 253 -0.52 9.99 15.27
CA ILE A 253 -1.57 10.16 14.25
C ILE A 253 -2.88 10.51 14.93
N LEU A 254 -3.54 11.56 14.43
CA LEU A 254 -4.95 11.80 14.71
C LEU A 254 -5.79 11.19 13.59
N TYR A 255 -6.83 10.45 13.93
CA TYR A 255 -7.66 9.81 12.91
C TYR A 255 -9.15 9.80 13.24
N GLN A 256 -9.95 9.77 12.18
CA GLN A 256 -11.38 9.43 12.20
C GLN A 256 -11.65 8.44 11.08
N ALA A 257 -12.56 7.51 11.28
CA ALA A 257 -12.89 6.51 10.26
C ALA A 257 -14.41 6.35 10.12
N GLU A 258 -14.87 6.24 8.89
CA GLU A 258 -16.25 5.94 8.53
C GLU A 258 -16.29 4.67 7.68
N ILE A 259 -17.15 3.73 8.06
CA ILE A 259 -17.42 2.49 7.30
C ILE A 259 -18.78 2.65 6.60
N LYS A 260 -18.77 2.76 5.27
CA LYS A 260 -19.99 2.88 4.46
C LYS A 260 -20.73 1.54 4.45
N GLY A 261 -22.04 1.57 4.66
CA GLY A 261 -22.93 0.39 4.58
C GLY A 261 -23.27 -0.26 5.93
N VAL A 262 -22.68 0.20 7.04
CA VAL A 262 -23.12 -0.21 8.39
C VAL A 262 -24.35 0.62 8.80
N PRO A 263 -25.43 0.01 9.36
CA PRO A 263 -26.63 0.72 9.80
C PRO A 263 -26.27 1.88 10.72
N LYS A 264 -26.77 3.07 10.36
CA LYS A 264 -26.39 4.34 11.00
C LYS A 264 -27.16 4.49 12.31
N SER A 265 -26.46 4.53 13.44
CA SER A 265 -27.04 5.16 14.64
C SER A 265 -26.96 6.68 14.49
N SER A 266 -27.99 7.40 14.92
CA SER A 266 -28.14 8.86 14.80
C SER A 266 -27.27 9.64 15.81
N ASN A 267 -25.99 9.30 15.90
CA ASN A 267 -25.09 9.87 16.90
C ASN A 267 -24.53 11.24 16.47
N LYS A 268 -24.47 12.19 17.41
CA LYS A 268 -23.92 13.55 17.25
C LYS A 268 -22.50 13.56 16.65
N GLU A 269 -21.67 12.60 17.05
CA GLU A 269 -20.29 12.43 16.58
C GLU A 269 -20.18 12.19 15.07
N ARG A 270 -21.17 11.48 14.49
CA ARG A 270 -21.22 11.21 13.06
C ARG A 270 -21.45 12.48 12.24
N LYS A 271 -22.34 13.37 12.69
CA LYS A 271 -22.58 14.65 12.01
C LYS A 271 -21.31 15.49 11.96
N ILE A 272 -20.57 15.51 13.06
CA ILE A 272 -19.28 16.20 13.15
C ILE A 272 -18.28 15.58 12.17
N ALA A 273 -18.14 14.25 12.14
CA ALA A 273 -17.24 13.58 11.19
C ALA A 273 -17.61 13.86 9.72
N GLU A 274 -18.90 13.89 9.38
CA GLU A 274 -19.39 14.24 8.04
C GLU A 274 -19.09 15.70 7.68
N GLU A 275 -19.21 16.63 8.62
CA GLU A 275 -18.84 18.04 8.44
C GLU A 275 -17.32 18.21 8.27
N VAL A 276 -16.52 17.54 9.09
CA VAL A 276 -15.06 17.55 8.99
C VAL A 276 -14.60 16.97 7.65
N LEU A 277 -15.19 15.86 7.20
CA LEU A 277 -14.90 15.29 5.88
C LEU A 277 -15.22 16.27 4.75
N LYS A 278 -16.34 17.00 4.83
CA LYS A 278 -16.68 18.03 3.83
C LYS A 278 -15.66 19.16 3.81
N LEU A 279 -15.24 19.63 4.99
CA LEU A 279 -14.21 20.67 5.12
C LEU A 279 -12.88 20.21 4.53
N TRP A 280 -12.45 18.99 4.85
CA TRP A 280 -11.20 18.41 4.34
C TRP A 280 -11.23 18.21 2.83
N LYS A 281 -12.37 17.85 2.24
CA LYS A 281 -12.50 17.74 0.78
C LYS A 281 -12.37 19.07 0.04
N SER A 282 -12.68 20.19 0.71
CA SER A 282 -12.50 21.54 0.16
C SER A 282 -11.14 22.16 0.47
N ASP A 283 -10.36 21.54 1.35
CA ASP A 283 -9.07 22.05 1.80
C ASP A 283 -7.96 21.60 0.83
N VAL A 284 -7.33 22.56 0.15
CA VAL A 284 -6.26 22.30 -0.82
C VAL A 284 -5.01 21.69 -0.19
N SER A 285 -4.85 21.79 1.13
CA SER A 285 -3.75 21.17 1.86
C SER A 285 -4.02 19.70 2.19
N VAL A 286 -5.21 19.17 1.93
CA VAL A 286 -5.57 17.78 2.20
C VAL A 286 -5.50 16.96 0.92
N HIS A 287 -4.79 15.84 0.96
CA HIS A 287 -4.61 14.97 -0.20
C HIS A 287 -5.38 13.66 -0.06
N MET A 288 -5.92 13.15 -1.17
CA MET A 288 -6.58 11.86 -1.21
C MET A 288 -5.59 10.74 -1.51
N LEU A 289 -5.65 9.66 -0.74
CA LEU A 289 -4.88 8.44 -0.94
C LEU A 289 -5.81 7.26 -1.12
N THR A 290 -5.54 6.42 -2.11
CA THR A 290 -6.31 5.19 -2.34
C THR A 290 -5.52 3.98 -1.84
N LEU A 291 -6.09 3.22 -0.92
CA LEU A 291 -5.52 1.97 -0.43
C LEU A 291 -6.40 0.77 -0.79
N SER A 292 -5.85 -0.44 -0.81
CA SER A 292 -6.69 -1.64 -0.90
C SER A 292 -7.57 -1.79 0.34
N PRO A 293 -8.74 -2.46 0.27
CA PRO A 293 -9.58 -2.69 1.45
C PRO A 293 -8.84 -3.37 2.59
N GLN A 294 -7.99 -4.34 2.27
CA GLN A 294 -7.14 -5.06 3.21
C GLN A 294 -6.18 -4.10 3.92
N LEU A 295 -5.47 -3.27 3.16
CA LEU A 295 -4.47 -2.36 3.73
C LEU A 295 -5.13 -1.25 4.56
N THR A 296 -6.29 -0.74 4.12
CA THR A 296 -7.09 0.24 4.88
C THR A 296 -7.56 -0.33 6.21
N THR A 297 -8.05 -1.58 6.19
CA THR A 297 -8.48 -2.30 7.41
C THR A 297 -7.30 -2.54 8.35
N THR A 298 -6.15 -2.95 7.82
CA THR A 298 -4.92 -3.16 8.59
C THR A 298 -4.44 -1.86 9.24
N LEU A 299 -4.44 -0.74 8.50
CA LEU A 299 -4.12 0.58 9.06
C LEU A 299 -5.05 0.94 10.22
N LEU A 300 -6.36 0.83 10.01
CA LEU A 300 -7.35 1.15 11.04
C LEU A 300 -7.18 0.24 12.27
N ARG A 301 -6.88 -1.04 12.07
CA ARG A 301 -6.60 -1.98 13.17
C ARG A 301 -5.41 -1.53 14.01
N TYR A 302 -4.28 -1.17 13.39
CA TYR A 302 -3.11 -0.69 14.14
C TYR A 302 -3.44 0.58 14.94
N LEU A 303 -4.12 1.54 14.32
CA LEU A 303 -4.53 2.78 14.98
C LEU A 303 -5.49 2.52 16.16
N ILE A 304 -6.49 1.65 15.99
CA ILE A 304 -7.43 1.28 17.06
C ILE A 304 -6.72 0.57 18.21
N CYS A 305 -5.88 -0.44 17.92
CA CYS A 305 -5.13 -1.16 18.95
C CYS A 305 -4.27 -0.19 19.77
N SER A 306 -3.56 0.70 19.08
CA SER A 306 -2.73 1.74 19.69
C SER A 306 -3.54 2.77 20.49
N THR A 307 -4.73 3.16 20.01
CA THR A 307 -5.63 4.04 20.75
C THR A 307 -6.14 3.38 22.03
N ASN A 308 -6.42 2.07 21.98
CA ASN A 308 -6.95 1.34 23.13
C ASN A 308 -5.90 1.09 24.22
N SER A 309 -4.61 1.11 23.90
CA SER A 309 -3.55 1.06 24.92
C SER A 309 -3.41 2.37 25.70
N LEU A 310 -3.95 3.48 25.19
CA LEU A 310 -3.95 4.76 25.89
C LEU A 310 -5.00 4.85 27.02
N PRO A 311 -4.71 5.64 28.09
CA PRO A 311 -5.71 6.07 29.05
C PRO A 311 -6.89 6.76 28.36
N PHE A 312 -8.12 6.56 28.88
CA PHE A 312 -9.35 7.05 28.25
C PHE A 312 -9.31 8.55 27.90
N SER A 313 -8.78 9.38 28.80
CA SER A 313 -8.62 10.83 28.62
C SER A 313 -7.68 11.21 27.46
N CYS A 314 -6.77 10.32 27.07
CA CYS A 314 -5.79 10.55 26.01
C CYS A 314 -6.20 9.97 24.66
N ARG A 315 -7.32 9.22 24.60
CA ARG A 315 -7.75 8.54 23.36
C ARG A 315 -8.29 9.50 22.30
N ARG A 316 -8.65 10.72 22.69
CA ARG A 316 -9.26 11.70 21.78
C ARG A 316 -8.71 13.11 22.00
N ILE A 317 -8.62 13.86 20.90
CA ILE A 317 -8.34 15.30 20.89
C ILE A 317 -9.13 15.93 19.75
N ASN A 318 -9.89 16.98 20.05
CA ASN A 318 -10.72 17.71 19.07
C ASN A 318 -11.57 16.78 18.18
N GLU A 319 -12.24 15.79 18.79
CA GLU A 319 -13.05 14.76 18.11
C GLU A 319 -12.30 13.73 17.25
N PHE A 320 -10.97 13.83 17.12
CA PHE A 320 -10.14 12.79 16.51
C PHE A 320 -9.67 11.77 17.54
N HIS A 321 -9.55 10.51 17.14
CA HIS A 321 -8.85 9.49 17.91
C HIS A 321 -7.34 9.68 17.81
N VAL A 322 -6.62 9.36 18.89
CA VAL A 322 -5.16 9.42 18.95
C VAL A 322 -4.60 8.01 18.84
N GLY A 323 -3.86 7.74 17.75
CA GLY A 323 -3.17 6.47 17.54
C GLY A 323 -1.70 6.67 17.19
N PHE A 324 -0.95 5.57 17.21
CA PHE A 324 0.46 5.53 16.84
C PHE A 324 0.73 4.46 15.80
N LEU A 325 1.75 4.71 14.95
CA LEU A 325 2.36 3.70 14.11
C LEU A 325 3.86 3.63 14.39
N ARG A 326 4.44 2.44 14.35
CA ARG A 326 5.89 2.22 14.41
C ARG A 326 6.55 2.57 13.06
N PRO A 327 7.34 3.66 12.93
CA PRO A 327 8.15 3.92 11.75
C PRO A 327 9.24 2.84 11.56
N PRO A 328 9.87 2.76 10.38
CA PRO A 328 10.91 1.78 10.09
C PRO A 328 12.19 2.01 10.89
#